data_AF-A0A7Y3LT00-F1
#
_entry.id   AF-A0A7Y3LT00-F1
#
_cell.length_a   1.000
_cell.length_b   1.000
_cell.length_c   1.000
_cell.angle_alpha   90.00
_cell.angle_beta   90.00
_cell.angle_gamma   90.00
#
_symmetry.space_group_name_H-M   'P 1'
#
loop_
_entity.id
_entity.type
_entity.pdbx_description
1 polymer ?
#
loop_
_entity_poly.entity_id
_entity_poly.type
_entity_poly.pdbx_seq_one_letter_code
_entity_poly.pdbx_strand_id
1 'polypeptide(L)'
;MSRNTHARRRPGRRAAVAGLVLAVALGVSTQVAAQGAVTAPAKASAKASTGPRSVTGFNGDVVTQVADFYGAYIDSRDDAAGPDAKLAKALRAHYLTPAFAQRLETWEKKNNLDGLLRAQNVPVDWTVSEGRNGLEAVVTLAFGGGESPTTVTRLVVKQEPIGGISDIRTTSTTPAAVRSVSGRTGDSVTRVADFYGAYVDAKDAPAGPDAKLAKALRAHYLTPAFAQRLEAWEKKNNLDGVLRAQNVPVDWTVSEGRNSGEIVVTHSFGGGESPTVTTNLVVELEPVYGDVTDIRTKNTR
;
A
#
# COMPACT_ATOMS: atom_id res chain seq x y z
N MET A 1 -48.22 1.87 18.51
CA MET A 1 -48.51 0.50 18.02
C MET A 1 -48.09 0.43 16.55
N SER A 2 -47.56 -0.73 16.16
CA SER A 2 -47.24 -1.20 14.79
C SER A 2 -46.01 -0.65 14.06
N ARG A 3 -44.96 -1.46 14.14
CA ARG A 3 -43.90 -1.69 13.14
C ARG A 3 -44.52 -2.20 11.83
N ASN A 4 -43.84 -2.00 10.69
CA ASN A 4 -43.48 -3.14 9.82
C ASN A 4 -42.48 -2.78 8.71
N THR A 5 -41.35 -3.48 8.80
CA THR A 5 -40.40 -3.93 7.78
C THR A 5 -41.01 -4.43 6.48
N HIS A 6 -40.33 -4.17 5.35
CA HIS A 6 -40.26 -5.13 4.24
C HIS A 6 -38.84 -5.18 3.64
N ALA A 7 -38.21 -6.34 3.80
CA ALA A 7 -37.14 -6.84 2.96
C ALA A 7 -37.73 -7.64 1.80
N ARG A 8 -37.11 -7.61 0.61
CA ARG A 8 -36.91 -8.83 -0.22
C ARG A 8 -35.92 -8.62 -1.37
N ARG A 9 -35.11 -9.66 -1.57
CA ARG A 9 -34.02 -9.87 -2.53
C ARG A 9 -34.53 -10.19 -3.96
N ARG A 10 -33.70 -9.81 -4.96
CA ARG A 10 -33.24 -10.49 -6.23
C ARG A 10 -34.27 -11.27 -7.09
N PRO A 11 -34.15 -11.30 -8.45
CA PRO A 11 -33.04 -12.02 -9.13
C PRO A 11 -32.59 -11.52 -10.52
N GLY A 12 -31.44 -12.03 -10.96
CA GLY A 12 -30.83 -11.79 -12.27
C GLY A 12 -31.39 -12.65 -13.40
N ARG A 13 -30.98 -12.33 -14.64
CA ARG A 13 -31.23 -13.11 -15.85
C ARG A 13 -29.95 -13.23 -16.67
N ARG A 14 -29.51 -14.47 -16.88
CA ARG A 14 -28.55 -14.88 -17.93
C ARG A 14 -29.34 -15.17 -19.20
N ALA A 15 -28.85 -14.70 -20.34
CA ALA A 15 -29.39 -15.04 -21.65
C ALA A 15 -28.66 -16.27 -22.22
N ALA A 16 -29.43 -17.19 -22.79
CA ALA A 16 -28.96 -18.35 -23.54
C ALA A 16 -28.96 -18.03 -25.04
N VAL A 17 -27.99 -18.56 -25.78
CA VAL A 17 -28.01 -18.61 -27.24
C VAL A 17 -27.89 -20.07 -27.66
N ALA A 18 -28.84 -20.51 -28.47
CA ALA A 18 -28.92 -21.83 -29.08
C ALA A 18 -28.19 -21.84 -30.44
N GLY A 19 -27.52 -22.95 -30.75
CA GLY A 19 -26.94 -23.24 -32.06
C GLY A 19 -26.83 -24.76 -32.22
N LEU A 20 -27.57 -25.31 -33.19
CA LEU A 20 -27.71 -26.71 -33.55
C LEU A 20 -26.89 -27.00 -34.82
N VAL A 21 -26.20 -28.14 -34.94
CA VAL A 21 -26.15 -29.03 -36.14
C VAL A 21 -25.45 -30.37 -35.78
N LEU A 22 -26.03 -31.46 -36.30
CA LEU A 22 -25.68 -32.88 -36.22
C LEU A 22 -24.35 -33.27 -36.91
N ALA A 23 -23.67 -34.28 -36.36
CA ALA A 23 -22.98 -35.31 -37.13
C ALA A 23 -22.98 -36.66 -36.39
N VAL A 24 -23.40 -37.71 -37.08
CA VAL A 24 -23.48 -39.12 -36.63
C VAL A 24 -22.18 -39.83 -37.01
N ALA A 25 -21.54 -40.54 -36.09
CA ALA A 25 -20.61 -41.63 -36.41
C ALA A 25 -20.59 -42.66 -35.26
N LEU A 26 -20.87 -43.92 -35.62
CA LEU A 26 -20.83 -45.11 -34.78
C LEU A 26 -19.38 -45.54 -34.52
N GLY A 27 -19.04 -45.88 -33.28
CA GLY A 27 -17.75 -46.47 -32.89
C GLY A 27 -17.80 -47.07 -31.49
N VAL A 28 -17.18 -48.25 -31.35
CA VAL A 28 -17.38 -49.27 -30.32
C VAL A 28 -16.65 -48.98 -28.99
N SER A 29 -17.22 -49.52 -27.91
CA SER A 29 -16.89 -49.56 -26.48
C SER A 29 -15.43 -49.45 -26.01
N THR A 30 -15.21 -48.70 -24.93
CA THR A 30 -14.45 -49.13 -23.73
C THR A 30 -14.80 -48.24 -22.52
N GLN A 31 -15.03 -48.87 -21.37
CA GLN A 31 -15.35 -48.23 -20.09
C GLN A 31 -14.12 -47.51 -19.51
N VAL A 32 -14.28 -46.27 -19.03
CA VAL A 32 -13.56 -45.74 -17.86
C VAL A 32 -14.52 -44.87 -17.06
N ALA A 33 -14.80 -45.27 -15.82
CA ALA A 33 -15.50 -44.44 -14.85
C ALA A 33 -14.57 -43.31 -14.40
N ALA A 34 -14.81 -42.08 -14.85
CA ALA A 34 -14.15 -40.90 -14.32
C ALA A 34 -15.00 -40.33 -13.17
N GLN A 35 -14.51 -40.54 -11.94
CA GLN A 35 -15.00 -39.85 -10.76
C GLN A 35 -14.77 -38.34 -10.93
N GLY A 36 -15.85 -37.56 -10.88
CA GLY A 36 -15.78 -36.10 -10.90
C GLY A 36 -15.15 -35.60 -9.60
N ALA A 37 -13.84 -35.40 -9.62
CA ALA A 37 -13.16 -34.58 -8.64
C ALA A 37 -13.61 -33.13 -8.82
N VAL A 38 -14.32 -32.61 -7.82
CA VAL A 38 -14.62 -31.18 -7.67
C VAL A 38 -13.30 -30.42 -7.66
N THR A 39 -13.03 -29.71 -8.76
CA THR A 39 -11.91 -28.78 -8.85
C THR A 39 -12.15 -27.62 -7.88
N ALA A 40 -11.44 -27.66 -6.75
CA ALA A 40 -11.24 -26.48 -5.92
C ALA A 40 -10.60 -25.37 -6.77
N PRO A 41 -10.93 -24.08 -6.55
CA PRO A 41 -10.32 -23.00 -7.30
C PRO A 41 -8.80 -23.00 -7.06
N ALA A 42 -8.04 -23.00 -8.15
CA ALA A 42 -6.60 -22.92 -8.12
C ALA A 42 -6.15 -21.65 -7.37
N LYS A 43 -5.29 -21.80 -6.36
CA LYS A 43 -4.53 -20.71 -5.76
C LYS A 43 -3.76 -20.01 -6.89
N ALA A 44 -3.88 -18.68 -6.95
CA ALA A 44 -3.05 -17.83 -7.78
C ALA A 44 -1.58 -18.18 -7.54
N SER A 45 -0.87 -18.52 -8.62
CA SER A 45 0.57 -18.81 -8.56
C SER A 45 1.33 -17.49 -8.50
N ALA A 46 1.55 -17.00 -7.28
CA ALA A 46 2.42 -15.86 -7.03
C ALA A 46 3.81 -16.11 -7.65
N LYS A 47 4.29 -15.14 -8.43
CA LYS A 47 5.66 -15.08 -8.95
C LYS A 47 6.65 -15.27 -7.81
N ALA A 48 7.34 -16.41 -7.79
CA ALA A 48 8.29 -16.76 -6.74
C ALA A 48 9.48 -15.76 -6.71
N SER A 49 9.56 -14.95 -5.65
CA SER A 49 10.78 -14.23 -5.29
C SER A 49 11.70 -15.17 -4.51
N THR A 50 12.97 -15.25 -4.91
CA THR A 50 13.99 -16.18 -4.36
C THR A 50 14.62 -15.71 -3.04
N GLY A 51 13.87 -15.03 -2.18
CA GLY A 51 14.25 -14.61 -0.83
C GLY A 51 13.07 -13.97 -0.09
N PRO A 52 13.12 -13.86 1.26
CA PRO A 52 12.08 -13.16 2.01
C PRO A 52 11.99 -11.72 1.52
N ARG A 53 10.78 -11.25 1.21
CA ARG A 53 10.59 -9.87 0.76
C ARG A 53 10.90 -8.89 1.89
N SER A 54 11.60 -7.80 1.57
CA SER A 54 11.84 -6.68 2.50
C SER A 54 11.76 -5.33 1.81
N VAL A 55 11.36 -4.30 2.57
CA VAL A 55 11.34 -2.89 2.18
C VAL A 55 12.04 -2.09 3.29
N THR A 56 12.99 -1.24 2.90
CA THR A 56 13.79 -0.44 3.84
C THR A 56 13.64 1.04 3.50
N GLY A 57 13.41 1.86 4.53
CA GLY A 57 13.29 3.31 4.42
C GLY A 57 14.24 4.02 5.39
N PHE A 58 14.69 5.21 4.97
CA PHE A 58 15.49 6.13 5.77
C PHE A 58 14.77 7.47 5.86
N ASN A 59 14.60 8.01 7.07
CA ASN A 59 13.94 9.29 7.28
C ASN A 59 14.79 10.45 6.73
N GLY A 60 14.19 11.32 5.93
CA GLY A 60 14.87 12.44 5.25
C GLY A 60 15.47 12.08 3.89
N ASP A 61 15.40 10.82 3.45
CA ASP A 61 15.77 10.42 2.09
C ASP A 61 14.61 10.67 1.10
N VAL A 62 14.92 11.34 -0.02
CA VAL A 62 13.94 11.73 -1.04
C VAL A 62 13.25 10.52 -1.68
N VAL A 63 13.98 9.42 -1.92
CA VAL A 63 13.39 8.20 -2.49
C VAL A 63 12.40 7.59 -1.50
N THR A 64 12.77 7.52 -0.23
CA THR A 64 11.92 6.99 0.86
C THR A 64 10.68 7.85 1.04
N GLN A 65 10.81 9.17 1.21
CA GLN A 65 9.66 10.05 1.41
C GLN A 65 8.66 10.01 0.23
N VAL A 66 9.17 9.93 -1.01
CA VAL A 66 8.31 9.78 -2.20
C VAL A 66 7.69 8.38 -2.25
N ALA A 67 8.40 7.33 -1.86
CA ALA A 67 7.84 5.98 -1.78
C ALA A 67 6.73 5.88 -0.72
N ASP A 68 6.96 6.42 0.47
CA ASP A 68 6.03 6.44 1.59
C ASP A 68 4.74 7.18 1.21
N PHE A 69 4.88 8.32 0.53
CA PHE A 69 3.74 9.04 -0.03
C PHE A 69 2.98 8.24 -1.08
N TYR A 70 3.65 7.74 -2.13
CA TYR A 70 2.97 7.06 -3.23
C TYR A 70 2.36 5.73 -2.79
N GLY A 71 3.04 4.96 -1.96
CA GLY A 71 2.53 3.72 -1.38
C GLY A 71 1.23 3.96 -0.61
N ALA A 72 1.27 4.84 0.40
CA ALA A 72 0.08 5.16 1.19
C ALA A 72 -1.04 5.82 0.36
N TYR A 73 -0.67 6.62 -0.65
CA TYR A 73 -1.66 7.21 -1.55
C TYR A 73 -2.34 6.16 -2.42
N ILE A 74 -1.58 5.21 -2.97
CA ILE A 74 -2.09 4.09 -3.76
C ILE A 74 -3.03 3.23 -2.91
N ASP A 75 -2.62 2.86 -1.69
CA ASP A 75 -3.48 2.15 -0.74
C ASP A 75 -4.79 2.92 -0.46
N SER A 76 -4.72 4.25 -0.26
CA SER A 76 -5.93 5.06 -0.07
C SER A 76 -6.87 5.10 -1.29
N ARG A 77 -6.38 4.74 -2.48
CA ARG A 77 -7.17 4.68 -3.72
C ARG A 77 -7.68 3.28 -4.03
N ASP A 78 -6.98 2.24 -3.60
CA ASP A 78 -7.28 0.84 -3.88
C ASP A 78 -7.28 0.00 -2.59
N ASP A 79 -8.12 0.41 -1.64
CA ASP A 79 -8.37 -0.37 -0.44
C ASP A 79 -9.56 -1.33 -0.64
N ALA A 80 -9.52 -2.48 0.02
CA ALA A 80 -10.55 -3.50 -0.07
C ALA A 80 -11.93 -3.04 0.44
N ALA A 81 -11.96 -2.07 1.37
CA ALA A 81 -13.19 -1.40 1.82
C ALA A 81 -13.65 -0.28 0.86
N GLY A 82 -12.85 0.04 -0.16
CA GLY A 82 -13.05 1.11 -1.13
C GLY A 82 -12.19 2.35 -0.82
N PRO A 83 -12.16 3.34 -1.73
CA PRO A 83 -11.25 4.48 -1.64
C PRO A 83 -11.46 5.32 -0.36
N ASP A 84 -10.37 5.62 0.34
CA ASP A 84 -10.35 6.49 1.51
C ASP A 84 -10.01 7.93 1.14
N ALA A 85 -11.06 8.70 0.84
CA ALA A 85 -10.92 10.11 0.50
C ALA A 85 -10.34 10.97 1.64
N LYS A 86 -10.47 10.55 2.91
CA LYS A 86 -9.94 11.32 4.04
C LYS A 86 -8.43 11.12 4.14
N LEU A 87 -7.95 9.88 4.02
CA LEU A 87 -6.52 9.59 3.97
C LEU A 87 -5.87 10.24 2.75
N ALA A 88 -6.44 10.07 1.56
CA ALA A 88 -5.93 10.70 0.33
C ALA A 88 -5.79 12.22 0.47
N LYS A 89 -6.76 12.88 1.12
CA LYS A 89 -6.71 14.32 1.38
C LYS A 89 -5.62 14.69 2.41
N ALA A 90 -5.46 13.91 3.47
CA ALA A 90 -4.43 14.14 4.48
C ALA A 90 -3.02 13.98 3.90
N LEU A 91 -2.79 12.92 3.11
CA LEU A 91 -1.53 12.69 2.40
C LEU A 91 -1.20 13.86 1.47
N ARG A 92 -2.16 14.32 0.66
CA ARG A 92 -1.93 15.45 -0.26
C ARG A 92 -1.63 16.75 0.48
N ALA A 93 -2.26 16.99 1.63
CA ALA A 93 -1.99 18.17 2.44
C ALA A 93 -0.61 18.14 3.11
N HIS A 94 -0.11 16.94 3.43
CA HIS A 94 1.17 16.73 4.09
C HIS A 94 2.35 16.81 3.10
N TYR A 95 2.25 16.06 2.00
CA TYR A 95 3.37 15.84 1.10
C TYR A 95 3.45 16.84 -0.05
N LEU A 96 2.38 17.54 -0.41
CA LEU A 96 2.43 18.51 -1.50
C LEU A 96 2.65 19.92 -0.96
N THR A 97 3.46 20.70 -1.66
CA THR A 97 3.50 22.15 -1.41
C THR A 97 2.11 22.76 -1.70
N PRO A 98 1.65 23.77 -0.95
CA PRO A 98 0.34 24.38 -1.17
C PRO A 98 0.17 24.93 -2.60
N ALA A 99 1.23 25.53 -3.15
CA ALA A 99 1.25 26.03 -4.53
C ALA A 99 1.10 24.90 -5.56
N PHE A 100 1.79 23.77 -5.35
CA PHE A 100 1.64 22.63 -6.25
C PHE A 100 0.26 21.98 -6.13
N ALA A 101 -0.28 21.81 -4.92
CA ALA A 101 -1.62 21.27 -4.72
C ALA A 101 -2.69 22.04 -5.52
N GLN A 102 -2.65 23.37 -5.51
CA GLN A 102 -3.58 24.20 -6.29
C GLN A 102 -3.43 24.03 -7.81
N ARG A 103 -2.18 23.99 -8.30
CA ARG A 103 -1.90 23.74 -9.73
C ARG A 103 -2.37 22.35 -10.14
N LEU A 104 -2.18 21.35 -9.27
CA LEU A 104 -2.57 19.98 -9.50
C LEU A 104 -4.09 19.84 -9.58
N GLU A 105 -4.85 20.44 -8.65
CA GLU A 105 -6.32 20.46 -8.71
C GLU A 105 -6.85 21.10 -10.00
N THR A 106 -6.21 22.20 -10.44
CA THR A 106 -6.59 22.87 -11.71
C THR A 106 -6.33 21.95 -12.90
N TRP A 107 -5.19 21.24 -12.89
CA TRP A 107 -4.88 20.25 -13.92
C TRP A 107 -5.86 19.08 -13.89
N GLU A 108 -6.20 18.54 -12.72
CA GLU A 108 -7.13 17.41 -12.57
C GLU A 108 -8.53 17.74 -13.11
N LYS A 109 -9.04 18.93 -12.79
CA LYS A 109 -10.33 19.42 -13.34
C LYS A 109 -10.33 19.49 -14.86
N LYS A 110 -9.20 19.91 -15.46
CA LYS A 110 -9.06 20.03 -16.91
C LYS A 110 -8.93 18.66 -17.61
N ASN A 111 -8.23 17.72 -16.99
CA ASN A 111 -7.85 16.46 -17.65
C ASN A 111 -8.76 15.28 -17.26
N ASN A 112 -9.55 15.41 -16.19
CA ASN A 112 -10.39 14.33 -15.65
C ASN A 112 -9.59 13.05 -15.37
N LEU A 113 -8.41 13.22 -14.78
CA LEU A 113 -7.49 12.17 -14.34
C LEU A 113 -7.05 12.46 -12.92
N ASP A 114 -6.58 11.45 -12.20
CA ASP A 114 -5.81 11.67 -10.96
C ASP A 114 -4.45 12.29 -11.34
N GLY A 115 -4.14 13.46 -10.77
CA GLY A 115 -2.95 14.23 -11.10
C GLY A 115 -1.65 13.62 -10.58
N LEU A 116 -1.73 12.82 -9.51
CA LEU A 116 -0.58 12.14 -8.93
C LEU A 116 -0.26 10.86 -9.69
N LEU A 117 -1.29 10.14 -10.15
CA LEU A 117 -1.11 8.90 -10.93
C LEU A 117 -0.99 9.15 -12.44
N ARG A 118 -1.44 10.32 -12.91
CA ARG A 118 -1.65 10.66 -14.33
C ARG A 118 -2.52 9.63 -15.06
N ALA A 119 -3.47 9.04 -14.34
CA ALA A 119 -4.32 7.95 -14.80
C ALA A 119 -5.71 8.00 -14.14
N GLN A 120 -6.67 7.22 -14.64
CA GLN A 120 -7.99 7.05 -14.00
C GLN A 120 -8.03 5.88 -13.02
N ASN A 121 -7.22 4.85 -13.30
CA ASN A 121 -7.11 3.65 -12.49
C ASN A 121 -5.92 3.74 -11.53
N VAL A 122 -5.90 2.81 -10.57
CA VAL A 122 -4.81 2.66 -9.61
C VAL A 122 -3.77 1.69 -10.17
N PRO A 123 -2.45 1.96 -10.00
CA PRO A 123 -1.40 1.02 -10.41
C PRO A 123 -1.41 -0.23 -9.52
N VAL A 124 -1.00 -1.36 -10.10
CA VAL A 124 -0.85 -2.65 -9.38
C VAL A 124 0.58 -2.85 -8.84
N ASP A 125 1.57 -2.26 -9.50
CA ASP A 125 2.96 -2.22 -9.04
C ASP A 125 3.47 -0.78 -9.18
N TRP A 126 4.37 -0.40 -8.27
CA TRP A 126 5.06 0.87 -8.33
C TRP A 126 6.52 0.73 -7.90
N THR A 127 7.37 1.59 -8.46
CA THR A 127 8.78 1.71 -8.09
C THR A 127 9.15 3.18 -8.03
N VAL A 128 9.73 3.62 -6.92
CA VAL A 128 10.36 4.91 -6.77
C VAL A 128 11.87 4.71 -6.86
N SER A 129 12.51 5.48 -7.72
CA SER A 129 13.95 5.41 -7.99
C SER A 129 14.58 6.77 -7.79
N GLU A 130 15.87 6.78 -7.44
CA GLU A 130 16.64 8.02 -7.36
C GLU A 130 16.63 8.77 -8.71
N GLY A 131 16.43 10.09 -8.63
CA GLY A 131 16.52 11.00 -9.78
C GLY A 131 17.94 11.53 -9.98
N ARG A 132 18.06 12.67 -10.67
CA ARG A 132 19.36 13.14 -11.18
C ARG A 132 20.16 14.03 -10.22
N ASN A 133 19.53 14.65 -9.24
CA ASN A 133 20.12 15.76 -8.48
C ASN A 133 19.78 15.73 -6.98
N GLY A 134 19.44 14.57 -6.43
CA GLY A 134 19.12 14.39 -5.01
C GLY A 134 17.79 15.01 -4.54
N LEU A 135 17.13 15.86 -5.33
CA LEU A 135 15.81 16.44 -5.06
C LEU A 135 14.74 16.00 -6.07
N GLU A 136 15.09 15.06 -6.94
CA GLU A 136 14.18 14.40 -7.86
C GLU A 136 14.13 12.92 -7.53
N ALA A 137 12.94 12.34 -7.61
CA ALA A 137 12.72 10.90 -7.69
C ALA A 137 11.99 10.57 -8.99
N VAL A 138 12.21 9.37 -9.52
CA VAL A 138 11.48 8.84 -10.67
C VAL A 138 10.52 7.77 -10.18
N VAL A 139 9.21 8.05 -10.29
CA VAL A 139 8.14 7.12 -9.95
C VAL A 139 7.69 6.40 -11.20
N THR A 140 7.74 5.07 -11.18
CA THR A 140 7.27 4.19 -12.24
C THR A 140 6.02 3.49 -11.75
N LEU A 141 4.89 3.73 -12.41
CA LEU A 141 3.58 3.18 -12.07
C LEU A 141 3.17 2.18 -13.16
N ALA A 142 2.82 0.96 -12.76
CA ALA A 142 2.41 -0.09 -13.69
C ALA A 142 0.93 -0.43 -13.49
N PHE A 143 0.17 -0.52 -14.58
CA PHE A 143 -1.29 -0.61 -14.57
C PHE A 143 -1.80 -1.80 -15.38
N GLY A 144 -2.96 -2.33 -14.99
CA GLY A 144 -3.69 -3.37 -15.71
C GLY A 144 -3.05 -4.76 -15.57
N GLY A 145 -3.67 -5.77 -16.19
CA GLY A 145 -3.08 -7.11 -16.35
C GLY A 145 -2.84 -7.95 -15.09
N GLY A 146 -3.30 -7.52 -13.91
CA GLY A 146 -3.15 -8.26 -12.65
C GLY A 146 -1.68 -8.48 -12.30
N GLU A 147 -1.26 -9.74 -12.22
CA GLU A 147 0.15 -10.11 -11.97
C GLU A 147 1.11 -9.78 -13.13
N SER A 148 0.59 -9.31 -14.27
CA SER A 148 1.37 -8.94 -15.46
C SER A 148 0.94 -7.57 -16.01
N PRO A 149 1.50 -6.47 -15.49
CA PRO A 149 1.11 -5.11 -15.89
C PRO A 149 1.22 -4.86 -17.39
N THR A 150 0.19 -4.19 -17.96
CA THR A 150 0.08 -3.95 -19.40
C THR A 150 0.46 -2.54 -19.82
N THR A 151 0.54 -1.60 -18.88
CA THR A 151 0.82 -0.19 -19.17
C THR A 151 1.71 0.38 -18.09
N VAL A 152 2.69 1.21 -18.47
CA VAL A 152 3.62 1.86 -17.53
C VAL A 152 3.61 3.36 -17.76
N THR A 153 3.49 4.12 -16.68
CA THR A 153 3.66 5.57 -16.65
C THR A 153 4.86 5.89 -15.79
N ARG A 154 5.75 6.79 -16.26
CA ARG A 154 6.88 7.28 -15.46
C ARG A 154 6.74 8.76 -15.20
N LEU A 155 7.01 9.14 -13.96
CA LEU A 155 6.87 10.48 -13.44
C LEU A 155 8.20 10.91 -12.82
N VAL A 156 8.69 12.09 -13.17
CA VAL A 156 9.69 12.77 -12.35
C VAL A 156 8.97 13.61 -11.31
N VAL A 157 9.23 13.32 -10.05
CA VAL A 157 8.69 14.00 -8.87
C VAL A 157 9.79 14.87 -8.31
N LYS A 158 9.54 16.17 -8.21
CA LYS A 158 10.49 17.14 -7.68
C LYS A 158 10.09 17.56 -6.28
N GLN A 159 11.05 17.55 -5.36
CA GLN A 159 10.87 18.05 -3.99
C GLN A 159 11.58 19.38 -3.78
N GLU A 160 11.10 20.14 -2.79
CA GLU A 160 11.82 21.31 -2.27
C GLU A 160 12.84 20.91 -1.21
N PRO A 161 13.92 21.70 -0.99
CA PRO A 161 14.95 21.36 -0.01
C PRO A 161 14.44 21.23 1.43
N ILE A 162 13.34 21.92 1.77
CA ILE A 162 12.70 21.88 3.09
C ILE A 162 11.56 20.85 3.17
N GLY A 163 11.52 19.92 2.20
CA GLY A 163 10.48 18.91 2.07
C GLY A 163 9.31 19.36 1.20
N GLY A 164 8.50 18.38 0.80
CA GLY A 164 7.29 18.61 0.02
C GLY A 164 7.51 18.57 -1.49
N ILE A 165 6.55 17.98 -2.19
CA ILE A 165 6.51 17.82 -3.64
C ILE A 165 6.04 19.14 -4.26
N SER A 166 6.86 19.69 -5.14
CA SER A 166 6.60 20.96 -5.84
C SER A 166 6.21 20.77 -7.30
N ASP A 167 6.55 19.64 -7.91
CA ASP A 167 6.21 19.37 -9.31
C ASP A 167 6.20 17.87 -9.63
N ILE A 168 5.36 17.51 -10.61
CA ILE A 168 5.28 16.15 -11.17
C ILE A 168 5.12 16.26 -12.68
N ARG A 169 6.05 15.66 -13.43
CA ARG A 169 6.01 15.62 -14.90
C ARG A 169 6.18 14.21 -15.42
N THR A 170 5.51 13.88 -16.52
CA THR A 170 5.73 12.60 -17.21
C THR A 170 7.10 12.57 -17.86
N THR A 171 7.72 11.39 -17.91
CA THR A 171 8.98 11.16 -18.62
C THR A 171 8.96 9.84 -19.37
N SER A 172 9.71 9.74 -20.45
CA SER A 172 9.97 8.47 -21.14
C SER A 172 11.32 7.86 -20.75
N THR A 173 12.08 8.55 -19.89
CA THR A 173 13.40 8.10 -19.46
C THR A 173 13.28 7.01 -18.40
N THR A 174 13.93 5.88 -18.64
CA THR A 174 14.14 4.85 -17.62
C THR A 174 15.26 5.30 -16.67
N PRO A 175 15.04 5.31 -15.35
CA PRO A 175 16.08 5.68 -14.40
C PRO A 175 17.18 4.62 -14.36
N ALA A 176 18.45 5.05 -14.39
CA ALA A 176 19.60 4.21 -14.09
C ALA A 176 19.92 4.35 -12.59
N ALA A 177 19.04 3.80 -11.75
CA ALA A 177 19.04 4.13 -10.32
C ALA A 177 19.98 3.24 -9.51
N VAL A 178 20.72 3.88 -8.61
CA VAL A 178 21.54 3.20 -7.58
C VAL A 178 20.66 2.74 -6.41
N ARG A 179 19.63 3.54 -6.07
CA ARG A 179 18.62 3.23 -5.05
C ARG A 179 17.21 3.20 -5.63
N SER A 180 16.42 2.22 -5.21
CA SER A 180 14.99 2.14 -5.51
C SER A 180 14.19 1.46 -4.40
N VAL A 181 12.95 1.89 -4.21
CA VAL A 181 11.94 1.25 -3.36
C VAL A 181 10.77 0.83 -4.25
N SER A 182 10.23 -0.37 -4.06
CA SER A 182 9.13 -0.90 -4.88
C SER A 182 8.04 -1.53 -4.03
N GLY A 183 6.80 -1.33 -4.45
CA GLY A 183 5.61 -1.88 -3.81
C GLY A 183 4.66 -2.54 -4.81
N ARG A 184 3.76 -3.37 -4.28
CA ARG A 184 2.67 -4.01 -5.00
C ARG A 184 1.37 -3.90 -4.20
N THR A 185 0.27 -3.57 -4.86
CA THR A 185 -1.06 -3.57 -4.23
C THR A 185 -1.45 -4.96 -3.74
N GLY A 186 -1.95 -5.05 -2.50
CA GLY A 186 -2.36 -6.32 -1.89
C GLY A 186 -1.21 -7.16 -1.31
N ASP A 187 0.04 -6.70 -1.40
CA ASP A 187 1.19 -7.35 -0.75
C ASP A 187 1.32 -6.88 0.71
N SER A 188 1.33 -7.83 1.65
CA SER A 188 1.35 -7.52 3.10
C SER A 188 2.60 -6.75 3.55
N VAL A 189 3.77 -7.04 2.99
CA VAL A 189 5.00 -6.30 3.32
C VAL A 189 4.89 -4.86 2.82
N THR A 190 4.40 -4.67 1.60
CA THR A 190 4.18 -3.34 1.00
C THR A 190 3.19 -2.54 1.84
N ARG A 191 2.01 -3.09 2.15
CA ARG A 191 0.99 -2.39 2.95
C ARG A 191 1.52 -1.95 4.31
N VAL A 192 2.30 -2.79 4.98
CA VAL A 192 2.92 -2.45 6.27
C VAL A 192 4.04 -1.41 6.10
N ALA A 193 4.84 -1.50 5.05
CA ALA A 193 5.86 -0.49 4.73
C ALA A 193 5.24 0.87 4.44
N ASP A 194 4.17 0.91 3.64
CA ASP A 194 3.44 2.12 3.26
C ASP A 194 2.81 2.78 4.50
N PHE A 195 2.25 1.97 5.42
CA PHE A 195 1.77 2.47 6.70
C PHE A 195 2.89 3.05 7.57
N TYR A 196 3.95 2.28 7.83
CA TYR A 196 5.00 2.69 8.75
C TYR A 196 5.81 3.87 8.22
N GLY A 197 6.15 3.88 6.93
CA GLY A 197 6.87 4.98 6.28
C GLY A 197 6.09 6.29 6.38
N ALA A 198 4.83 6.30 5.93
CA ALA A 198 4.00 7.51 6.01
C ALA A 198 3.70 7.92 7.46
N TYR A 199 3.64 6.97 8.39
CA TYR A 199 3.44 7.26 9.81
C TYR A 199 4.69 7.86 10.46
N VAL A 200 5.88 7.41 10.07
CA VAL A 200 7.16 7.99 10.49
C VAL A 200 7.29 9.42 9.97
N ASP A 201 7.03 9.65 8.68
CA ASP A 201 7.00 10.99 8.08
C ASP A 201 6.02 11.93 8.80
N ALA A 202 4.81 11.44 9.08
CA ALA A 202 3.82 12.21 9.82
C ALA A 202 4.29 12.60 11.23
N LYS A 203 5.16 11.81 11.86
CA LYS A 203 5.65 12.07 13.22
C LYS A 203 6.89 12.97 13.25
N ASP A 204 7.68 12.97 12.19
CA ASP A 204 8.95 13.72 12.11
C ASP A 204 8.91 14.86 11.09
N ALA A 205 7.73 15.32 10.71
CA ALA A 205 7.60 16.37 9.71
C ALA A 205 8.33 17.66 10.14
N PRO A 206 8.94 18.41 9.20
CA PRO A 206 9.75 19.59 9.52
C PRO A 206 9.01 20.69 10.31
N ALA A 207 7.69 20.80 10.12
CA ALA A 207 6.82 21.74 10.83
C ALA A 207 6.34 21.21 12.21
N GLY A 208 6.82 20.04 12.62
CA GLY A 208 6.34 19.27 13.76
C GLY A 208 5.32 18.19 13.38
N PRO A 209 4.96 17.30 14.32
CA PRO A 209 4.12 16.13 14.03
C PRO A 209 2.75 16.50 13.44
N ASP A 210 2.41 15.87 12.32
CA ASP A 210 1.10 15.96 11.68
C ASP A 210 0.11 14.97 12.31
N ALA A 211 -0.54 15.43 13.38
CA ALA A 211 -1.55 14.65 14.09
C ALA A 211 -2.76 14.29 13.21
N LYS A 212 -3.06 15.04 12.14
CA LYS A 212 -4.20 14.75 11.27
C LYS A 212 -3.86 13.59 10.33
N LEU A 213 -2.67 13.61 9.74
CA LEU A 213 -2.21 12.50 8.91
C LEU A 213 -2.02 11.23 9.76
N ALA A 214 -1.36 11.31 10.91
CA ALA A 214 -1.19 10.17 11.81
C ALA A 214 -2.53 9.54 12.22
N LYS A 215 -3.55 10.37 12.48
CA LYS A 215 -4.91 9.88 12.79
C LYS A 215 -5.58 9.22 11.58
N ALA A 216 -5.43 9.79 10.38
CA ALA A 216 -5.99 9.21 9.15
C ALA A 216 -5.35 7.86 8.83
N LEU A 217 -4.01 7.76 8.94
CA LEU A 217 -3.27 6.52 8.75
C LEU A 217 -3.73 5.45 9.74
N ARG A 218 -3.82 5.77 11.04
CA ARG A 218 -4.33 4.82 12.05
C ARG A 218 -5.76 4.36 11.77
N ALA A 219 -6.62 5.24 11.27
CA ALA A 219 -8.00 4.89 10.96
C ALA A 219 -8.12 4.00 9.71
N HIS A 220 -7.16 4.10 8.79
CA HIS A 220 -7.12 3.33 7.55
C HIS A 220 -6.49 1.95 7.74
N TYR A 221 -5.33 1.89 8.39
CA TYR A 221 -4.53 0.67 8.46
C TYR A 221 -4.79 -0.21 9.68
N LEU A 222 -5.41 0.32 10.74
CA LEU A 222 -5.69 -0.46 11.95
C LEU A 222 -7.16 -0.89 11.98
N THR A 223 -7.40 -2.13 12.42
CA THR A 223 -8.77 -2.53 12.75
C THR A 223 -9.32 -1.65 13.90
N PRO A 224 -10.62 -1.29 13.90
CA PRO A 224 -11.20 -0.45 14.95
C PRO A 224 -11.00 -1.02 16.37
N ALA A 225 -11.09 -2.34 16.51
CA ALA A 225 -10.86 -3.03 17.77
C ALA A 225 -9.39 -2.92 18.23
N PHE A 226 -8.43 -3.01 17.31
CA PHE A 226 -7.01 -2.81 17.66
C PHE A 226 -6.71 -1.35 17.99
N ALA A 227 -7.24 -0.39 17.22
CA ALA A 227 -7.06 1.03 17.49
C ALA A 227 -7.49 1.39 18.93
N GLN A 228 -8.64 0.88 19.40
CA GLN A 228 -9.09 1.09 20.78
C GLN A 228 -8.15 0.48 21.83
N ARG A 229 -7.67 -0.75 21.60
CA ARG A 229 -6.68 -1.40 22.49
C ARG A 229 -5.36 -0.63 22.51
N LEU A 230 -4.95 -0.10 21.37
CA LEU A 230 -3.72 0.66 21.21
C LEU A 230 -3.80 1.96 22.02
N GLU A 231 -4.88 2.73 21.90
CA GLU A 231 -5.10 3.95 22.69
C GLU A 231 -5.08 3.68 24.21
N ALA A 232 -5.71 2.58 24.66
CA ALA A 232 -5.67 2.19 26.06
C ALA A 232 -4.25 1.84 26.54
N TRP A 233 -3.47 1.17 25.68
CA TRP A 233 -2.07 0.89 25.96
C TRP A 233 -1.23 2.17 26.00
N GLU A 234 -1.41 3.10 25.06
CA GLU A 234 -0.66 4.36 25.00
C GLU A 234 -0.86 5.19 26.27
N LYS A 235 -2.10 5.31 26.75
CA LYS A 235 -2.41 5.99 28.03
C LYS A 235 -1.69 5.38 29.22
N LYS A 236 -1.50 4.06 29.22
CA LYS A 236 -0.84 3.34 30.31
C LYS A 236 0.69 3.46 30.24
N ASN A 237 1.26 3.46 29.05
CA ASN A 237 2.71 3.31 28.87
C ASN A 237 3.42 4.62 28.52
N ASN A 238 2.69 5.68 28.16
CA ASN A 238 3.24 6.97 27.74
C ASN A 238 4.28 6.83 26.60
N LEU A 239 3.92 6.02 25.61
CA LEU A 239 4.70 5.70 24.42
C LEU A 239 3.78 5.76 23.19
N ASP A 240 4.34 5.97 21.99
CA ASP A 240 3.59 5.77 20.76
C ASP A 240 3.36 4.27 20.55
N GLY A 241 2.11 3.86 20.43
CA GLY A 241 1.71 2.46 20.32
C GLY A 241 2.07 1.81 18.99
N VAL A 242 2.14 2.58 17.91
CA VAL A 242 2.52 2.08 16.57
C VAL A 242 4.02 1.84 16.52
N LEU A 243 4.80 2.79 17.03
CA LEU A 243 6.27 2.70 17.04
C LEU A 243 6.80 1.84 18.20
N ARG A 244 5.98 1.64 19.24
CA ARG A 244 6.36 1.09 20.56
C ARG A 244 7.57 1.82 21.17
N ALA A 245 7.65 3.12 20.93
CA ALA A 245 8.78 3.97 21.29
C ALA A 245 8.33 5.39 21.66
N GLN A 246 9.23 6.14 22.31
CA GLN A 246 9.04 7.56 22.61
C GLN A 246 9.47 8.46 21.44
N ASN A 247 10.49 8.03 20.69
CA ASN A 247 11.08 8.77 19.59
C ASN A 247 10.65 8.18 18.24
N VAL A 248 10.89 8.93 17.17
CA VAL A 248 10.71 8.45 15.79
C VAL A 248 11.99 7.74 15.33
N PRO A 249 11.90 6.60 14.63
CA PRO A 249 13.08 5.95 14.06
C PRO A 249 13.72 6.79 12.95
N VAL A 250 15.04 6.69 12.81
CA VAL A 250 15.79 7.24 11.67
C VAL A 250 15.79 6.28 10.50
N ASP A 251 15.71 4.98 10.78
CA ASP A 251 15.68 3.89 9.81
C ASP A 251 14.59 2.91 10.17
N TRP A 252 13.98 2.33 9.15
CA TRP A 252 13.05 1.23 9.33
C TRP A 252 13.18 0.19 8.22
N THR A 253 12.91 -1.06 8.56
CA THR A 253 12.83 -2.16 7.60
C THR A 253 11.61 -3.01 7.90
N VAL A 254 10.78 -3.23 6.90
CA VAL A 254 9.66 -4.17 6.95
C VAL A 254 10.06 -5.41 6.16
N SER A 255 9.85 -6.59 6.74
CA SER A 255 10.19 -7.87 6.11
C SER A 255 9.17 -8.95 6.45
N GLU A 256 9.12 -9.99 5.63
CA GLU A 256 8.37 -11.19 5.97
C GLU A 256 8.94 -11.84 7.25
N GLY A 257 8.06 -12.17 8.18
CA GLY A 257 8.40 -12.93 9.38
C GLY A 257 8.69 -14.39 9.08
N ARG A 258 9.16 -15.11 10.10
CA ARG A 258 9.45 -16.56 9.98
C ARG A 258 8.17 -17.41 9.86
N ASN A 259 7.05 -16.89 10.34
CA ASN A 259 5.75 -17.55 10.27
C ASN A 259 4.91 -16.92 9.15
N SER A 260 4.10 -17.73 8.49
CA SER A 260 3.19 -17.25 7.45
C SER A 260 2.21 -16.23 8.03
N GLY A 261 2.11 -15.05 7.41
CA GLY A 261 1.24 -13.95 7.84
C GLY A 261 1.82 -13.04 8.93
N GLU A 262 3.02 -13.33 9.44
CA GLU A 262 3.74 -12.45 10.36
C GLU A 262 4.59 -11.46 9.56
N ILE A 263 4.48 -10.17 9.87
CA ILE A 263 5.36 -9.13 9.31
C ILE A 263 6.26 -8.61 10.42
N VAL A 264 7.56 -8.47 10.13
CA VAL A 264 8.54 -7.95 11.08
C VAL A 264 8.91 -6.53 10.67
N VAL A 265 8.80 -5.60 11.62
CA VAL A 265 9.24 -4.21 11.46
C VAL A 265 10.42 -3.97 12.38
N THR A 266 11.59 -3.70 11.81
CA THR A 266 12.79 -3.31 12.57
C THR A 266 12.92 -1.79 12.50
N HIS A 267 12.85 -1.14 13.65
CA HIS A 267 13.13 0.28 13.81
C HIS A 267 14.55 0.47 14.32
N SER A 268 15.26 1.45 13.78
CA SER A 268 16.56 1.88 14.29
C SER A 268 16.52 3.33 14.72
N PHE A 269 17.14 3.63 15.86
CA PHE A 269 17.09 4.91 16.56
C PHE A 269 18.50 5.39 16.95
N GLY A 270 18.64 6.72 17.11
CA GLY A 270 19.85 7.36 17.61
C GLY A 270 20.99 7.45 16.59
N GLY A 271 22.05 8.20 16.91
CA GLY A 271 23.34 8.12 16.21
C GLY A 271 23.46 8.71 14.79
N GLY A 272 22.45 9.45 14.29
CA GLY A 272 22.53 10.08 12.97
C GLY A 272 22.60 9.03 11.85
N GLU A 273 23.63 9.12 10.99
CA GLU A 273 23.89 8.12 9.93
C GLU A 273 24.28 6.73 10.46
N SER A 274 24.42 6.56 11.78
CA SER A 274 24.78 5.28 12.42
C SER A 274 23.85 4.96 13.58
N PRO A 275 22.73 4.25 13.33
CA PRO A 275 21.78 3.88 14.38
C PRO A 275 22.42 3.11 15.52
N THR A 276 22.13 3.49 16.77
CA THR A 276 22.74 2.89 17.96
C THR A 276 21.81 1.93 18.70
N VAL A 277 20.50 2.00 18.44
CA VAL A 277 19.50 1.17 19.09
C VAL A 277 18.54 0.62 18.04
N THR A 278 18.23 -0.67 18.11
CA THR A 278 17.21 -1.29 17.25
C THR A 278 16.08 -1.89 18.09
N THR A 279 14.85 -1.81 17.57
CA THR A 279 13.66 -2.46 18.13
C THR A 279 12.99 -3.28 17.05
N ASN A 280 12.72 -4.55 17.34
CA ASN A 280 11.99 -5.43 16.43
C ASN A 280 10.54 -5.54 16.88
N LEU A 281 9.62 -5.26 15.97
CA LEU A 281 8.19 -5.40 16.13
C LEU A 281 7.69 -6.58 15.30
N VAL A 282 6.68 -7.24 15.83
CA VAL A 282 5.86 -8.21 15.10
C VAL A 282 4.51 -7.57 14.87
N VAL A 283 4.10 -7.54 13.60
CA VAL A 283 2.84 -6.98 13.13
C VAL A 283 1.99 -8.13 12.58
N GLU A 284 0.76 -8.23 13.08
CA GLU A 284 -0.22 -9.22 12.63
C GLU A 284 -1.32 -8.53 11.83
N LEU A 285 -1.67 -9.12 10.69
CA LEU A 285 -2.67 -8.60 9.77
C LEU A 285 -3.93 -9.47 9.79
N GLU A 286 -5.08 -8.84 9.57
CA GLU A 286 -6.32 -9.55 9.30
C GLU A 286 -6.20 -10.32 7.96
N PRO A 287 -6.60 -11.60 7.90
CA PRO A 287 -6.44 -12.41 6.69
C PRO A 287 -7.18 -11.92 5.44
N VAL A 288 -8.22 -11.11 5.61
CA VAL A 288 -9.14 -10.72 4.53
C VAL A 288 -8.74 -9.38 3.92
N TYR A 289 -8.59 -8.36 4.77
CA TYR A 289 -8.37 -6.98 4.33
C TYR A 289 -6.94 -6.48 4.56
N GLY A 290 -6.12 -7.25 5.26
CA GLY A 290 -4.73 -6.87 5.53
C GLY A 290 -4.59 -5.75 6.55
N ASP A 291 -5.65 -5.44 7.32
CA ASP A 291 -5.60 -4.43 8.39
C ASP A 291 -4.82 -4.95 9.58
N VAL A 292 -4.10 -4.07 10.25
CA VAL A 292 -3.30 -4.41 11.42
C VAL A 292 -4.22 -4.73 12.61
N THR A 293 -4.00 -5.90 13.18
CA THR A 293 -4.75 -6.43 14.33
C THR A 293 -3.91 -6.47 15.60
N ASP A 294 -2.58 -6.52 15.48
CA ASP A 294 -1.67 -6.47 16.62
C ASP A 294 -0.29 -5.92 16.21
N ILE A 295 0.35 -5.22 17.15
CA ILE A 295 1.74 -4.77 17.05
C ILE A 295 2.39 -5.07 18.39
N ARG A 296 3.48 -5.82 18.42
CA ARG A 296 4.16 -6.15 19.68
C ARG A 296 5.67 -6.15 19.52
N THR A 297 6.39 -5.83 20.58
CA THR A 297 7.84 -6.00 20.60
C THR A 297 8.18 -7.48 20.53
N LYS A 298 9.08 -7.85 19.64
CA LYS A 298 9.62 -9.20 19.56
C LYS A 298 10.53 -9.41 20.77
N ASN A 299 10.04 -10.12 21.77
CA ASN A 299 10.89 -10.52 22.88
C ASN A 299 11.96 -11.48 22.33
N THR A 300 13.23 -11.07 22.42
CA THR A 300 14.36 -11.99 22.31
C THR A 300 14.22 -13.00 23.44
N ARG A 301 13.89 -14.25 23.10
CA ARG A 301 14.13 -15.39 23.99
C ARG A 301 15.61 -15.72 23.99
#